data_AF-G8LSF8-F1
#
_entry.id   AF-G8LSF8-F1
#
_cell.length_a   1.000
_cell.length_b   1.000
_cell.length_c   1.000
_cell.angle_alpha   90.00
_cell.angle_beta   90.00
_cell.angle_gamma   90.00
#
_symmetry.space_group_name_H-M   'P 1'
#
loop_
_entity.id
_entity.type
_entity.pdbx_description
1 polymer ?
#
loop_
_entity_poly.entity_id
_entity_poly.type
_entity_poly.pdbx_seq_one_letter_code
_entity_poly.pdbx_strand_id
1 'polypeptide(L)'
;MALSEELLNVLELTRKEVLYHPNGELILPLRRIIWKTFGAFEIKEKYRASSTIGLKRRLKLATMCVEKVMNIWNEAFPNDKRPMRCLEIANEYVTGKTNYESIWNEMSHFVTDLDNKGGEERYYLAVTVGRAAISVLNVAIKDESILVYGNDSRLDSDYDAYDWDTSFCVAIAYSGSGPWENTNIEKRREFWLWYINEAVPEAYMAFAD
;
A
#
# COMPACT_ATOMS: atom_id res chain seq x y z
N MET A 1 -18.92 -14.57 -0.13
CA MET A 1 -18.35 -14.25 1.20
C MET A 1 -18.93 -12.91 1.64
N ALA A 2 -19.15 -12.71 2.94
CA ALA A 2 -19.66 -11.45 3.48
C ALA A 2 -18.56 -10.76 4.29
N LEU A 3 -18.59 -9.42 4.35
CA LEU A 3 -17.71 -8.66 5.22
C LEU A 3 -18.12 -8.87 6.68
N SER A 4 -17.16 -8.84 7.61
CA SER A 4 -17.47 -8.86 9.04
C SER A 4 -18.22 -7.59 9.45
N GLU A 5 -19.05 -7.69 10.50
CA GLU A 5 -19.73 -6.52 11.07
C GLU A 5 -18.74 -5.45 11.54
N GLU A 6 -17.63 -5.88 12.14
CA GLU A 6 -16.52 -5.00 12.53
C GLU A 6 -15.99 -4.21 11.32
N LEU A 7 -15.68 -4.89 10.22
CA LEU A 7 -15.16 -4.23 9.02
C LEU A 7 -16.21 -3.28 8.42
N LEU A 8 -17.49 -3.68 8.36
CA LEU A 8 -18.57 -2.81 7.86
C LEU A 8 -18.65 -1.50 8.64
N ASN A 9 -18.61 -1.57 9.97
CA ASN A 9 -18.65 -0.40 10.84
C ASN A 9 -17.43 0.51 10.61
N VAL A 10 -16.24 -0.07 10.48
CA VAL A 10 -15.01 0.68 10.17
C VAL A 10 -15.10 1.35 8.80
N LEU A 11 -15.62 0.66 7.77
CA LEU A 11 -15.76 1.22 6.43
C LEU A 11 -16.78 2.36 6.38
N GLU A 12 -17.87 2.28 7.16
CA GLU A 12 -18.82 3.37 7.28
C GLU A 12 -18.19 4.61 7.93
N LEU A 13 -17.51 4.43 9.06
CA LEU A 13 -16.80 5.50 9.77
C LEU A 13 -15.77 6.18 8.86
N THR A 14 -14.88 5.39 8.25
CA THR A 14 -13.78 5.91 7.43
C THR A 14 -14.27 6.60 6.16
N ARG A 15 -15.36 6.11 5.54
CA ARG A 15 -16.01 6.77 4.40
C ARG A 15 -16.49 8.16 4.78
N LYS A 16 -17.16 8.29 5.94
CA LYS A 16 -17.66 9.58 6.43
C LYS A 16 -16.51 10.55 6.66
N GLU A 17 -15.43 10.10 7.31
CA GLU A 17 -14.25 10.94 7.56
C GLU A 17 -13.63 11.45 6.25
N VAL A 18 -13.40 10.57 5.26
CA VAL A 18 -12.84 10.96 3.95
C VAL A 18 -13.73 11.96 3.20
N LEU A 19 -15.06 11.79 3.25
CA LEU A 19 -16.01 12.68 2.60
C LEU A 19 -15.90 14.12 3.09
N TYR A 20 -15.66 14.32 4.39
CA TYR A 20 -15.63 15.64 5.01
C TYR A 20 -14.21 16.13 5.37
N HIS A 21 -13.17 15.32 5.14
CA HIS A 21 -11.79 15.73 5.40
C HIS A 21 -11.40 16.90 4.47
N PRO A 22 -10.84 18.00 5.01
CA PRO A 22 -10.52 19.19 4.21
C PRO A 22 -9.52 18.90 3.09
N ASN A 23 -8.56 18.01 3.35
CA ASN A 23 -7.56 17.59 2.36
C ASN A 23 -7.95 16.30 1.60
N GLY A 24 -9.17 15.79 1.80
CA GLY A 24 -9.64 14.55 1.18
C GLY A 24 -8.79 13.32 1.53
N GLU A 25 -8.32 13.23 2.78
CA GLU A 25 -7.41 12.17 3.23
C GLU A 25 -8.15 11.10 4.02
N LEU A 26 -7.69 9.85 3.89
CA LEU A 26 -7.90 8.82 4.90
C LEU A 26 -6.65 8.78 5.78
N ILE A 27 -6.70 9.40 6.95
CA ILE A 27 -5.51 9.54 7.82
C ILE A 27 -4.96 8.19 8.30
N LEU A 28 -3.65 8.14 8.56
CA LEU A 28 -2.93 6.94 8.99
C LEU A 28 -3.61 6.14 10.13
N PRO A 29 -4.13 6.76 11.21
CA PRO A 29 -4.84 6.04 12.26
C PRO A 29 -6.04 5.23 11.76
N LEU A 30 -6.80 5.77 10.81
CA LEU A 30 -7.96 5.08 10.23
C LEU A 30 -7.54 3.93 9.31
N ARG A 31 -6.44 4.10 8.56
CA ARG A 31 -5.86 3.01 7.75
C ARG A 31 -5.40 1.84 8.61
N ARG A 32 -4.80 2.11 9.78
CA ARG A 32 -4.43 1.07 10.76
C ARG A 32 -5.63 0.28 11.25
N ILE A 33 -6.73 0.94 11.57
CA ILE A 33 -7.96 0.28 12.03
C ILE A 33 -8.44 -0.68 10.94
N ILE A 34 -8.54 -0.21 9.68
CA ILE A 34 -8.87 -1.09 8.55
C ILE A 34 -7.91 -2.27 8.48
N TRP A 35 -6.60 -2.04 8.53
CA TRP A 35 -5.57 -3.08 8.41
C TRP A 35 -5.69 -4.18 9.48
N LYS A 36 -6.04 -3.81 10.72
CA LYS A 36 -6.24 -4.74 11.85
C LYS A 36 -7.44 -5.66 11.62
N THR A 37 -8.51 -5.19 10.96
CA THR A 37 -9.70 -6.02 10.68
C THR A 37 -9.46 -7.17 9.70
N PHE A 38 -8.35 -7.15 8.95
CA PHE A 38 -8.06 -8.17 7.93
C PHE A 38 -7.72 -9.54 8.54
N GLY A 39 -7.36 -9.58 9.82
CA GLY A 39 -7.06 -10.80 10.56
C GLY A 39 -5.66 -10.80 11.16
N ALA A 40 -5.29 -11.92 11.79
CA ALA A 40 -4.08 -12.02 12.60
C ALA A 40 -2.80 -11.61 11.87
N PHE A 41 -1.94 -10.93 12.62
CA PHE A 41 -0.58 -10.64 12.24
C PHE A 41 0.34 -11.57 13.04
N GLU A 42 1.15 -12.35 12.34
CA GLU A 42 2.00 -13.38 12.92
C GLU A 42 3.38 -13.31 12.30
N ILE A 43 4.42 -13.28 13.15
CA ILE A 43 5.81 -13.28 12.74
C ILE A 43 6.45 -14.62 13.12
N LYS A 44 7.07 -15.27 12.14
CA LYS A 44 7.93 -16.45 12.29
C LYS A 44 9.37 -16.04 12.61
N GLU A 45 10.21 -17.05 12.80
CA GLU A 45 11.65 -16.90 12.94
C GLU A 45 12.25 -15.99 11.86
N LYS A 46 13.28 -15.23 12.25
CA LYS A 46 13.97 -14.23 11.42
C LYS A 46 13.11 -13.03 10.98
N TYR A 47 12.10 -12.67 11.79
CA TYR A 47 11.25 -11.49 11.57
C TYR A 47 10.45 -11.50 10.27
N ARG A 48 10.03 -12.69 9.82
CA ARG A 48 9.24 -12.89 8.59
C ARG A 48 7.78 -13.16 8.93
N ALA A 49 6.84 -12.58 8.19
CA ALA A 49 5.42 -12.83 8.36
C ALA A 49 5.04 -14.28 8.03
N SER A 50 4.12 -14.84 8.82
CA SER A 50 3.39 -16.07 8.48
C SER A 50 2.41 -15.77 7.34
N SER A 51 2.23 -16.73 6.43
CA SER A 51 1.22 -16.67 5.36
C SER A 51 -0.21 -16.90 5.90
N THR A 52 -0.64 -16.04 6.84
CA THR A 52 -2.00 -16.02 7.38
C THR A 52 -2.99 -15.52 6.33
N ILE A 53 -4.28 -15.79 6.53
CA ILE A 53 -5.34 -15.20 5.69
C ILE A 53 -5.28 -13.67 5.75
N GLY A 54 -5.04 -13.10 6.93
CA GLY A 54 -4.87 -11.65 7.10
C GLY A 54 -3.74 -11.08 6.25
N LEU A 55 -2.57 -11.73 6.23
CA LEU A 55 -1.45 -11.31 5.38
C LEU A 55 -1.85 -11.32 3.90
N LYS A 56 -2.50 -12.39 3.44
CA LYS A 56 -2.92 -12.53 2.03
C LYS A 56 -3.90 -11.45 1.62
N ARG A 57 -4.90 -11.15 2.47
CA ARG A 57 -5.86 -10.07 2.24
C ARG A 57 -5.13 -8.71 2.17
N ARG A 58 -4.22 -8.42 3.09
CA ARG A 58 -3.44 -7.15 3.11
C ARG A 58 -2.53 -7.02 1.89
N LEU A 59 -1.89 -8.11 1.49
CA LEU A 59 -1.08 -8.14 0.28
C LEU A 59 -1.90 -7.89 -0.99
N LYS A 60 -3.09 -8.50 -1.09
CA LYS A 60 -4.01 -8.25 -2.19
C LYS A 60 -4.43 -6.78 -2.24
N LEU A 61 -4.73 -6.16 -1.09
CA LEU A 61 -5.06 -4.74 -1.01
C LEU A 61 -3.91 -3.84 -1.48
N ALA A 62 -2.69 -4.09 -0.98
CA ALA A 62 -1.49 -3.36 -1.37
C ALA A 62 -1.21 -3.50 -2.88
N THR A 63 -1.38 -4.71 -3.43
CA THR A 63 -1.25 -5.00 -4.86
C THR A 63 -2.25 -4.19 -5.69
N MET A 64 -3.53 -4.22 -5.32
CA MET A 64 -4.59 -3.45 -6.02
C MET A 64 -4.31 -1.95 -6.02
N CYS A 65 -3.77 -1.42 -4.92
CA CYS A 65 -3.39 -0.01 -4.85
C CYS A 65 -2.33 0.33 -5.90
N VAL A 66 -1.25 -0.45 -6.01
CA VAL A 66 -0.19 -0.20 -6.99
C VAL A 66 -0.70 -0.38 -8.42
N GLU A 67 -1.55 -1.39 -8.68
CA GLU A 67 -2.19 -1.60 -9.99
C GLU A 67 -3.00 -0.37 -10.43
N LYS A 68 -3.69 0.30 -9.49
CA LYS A 68 -4.53 1.48 -9.75
C LYS A 68 -3.76 2.66 -10.35
N VAL A 69 -2.45 2.75 -10.10
CA VAL A 69 -1.56 3.84 -10.54
C VAL A 69 -0.45 3.37 -11.48
N MET A 70 -0.50 2.11 -11.93
CA MET A 70 0.54 1.50 -12.75
C MET A 70 0.77 2.24 -14.08
N ASN A 71 -0.26 2.92 -14.60
CA ASN A 71 -0.13 3.73 -15.82
C ASN A 71 0.89 4.85 -15.66
N ILE A 72 0.97 5.51 -14.49
CA ILE A 72 1.94 6.60 -14.23
C ILE A 72 3.37 6.08 -14.40
N TRP A 73 3.65 4.87 -13.91
CA TRP A 73 4.94 4.23 -14.13
C TRP A 73 5.18 3.93 -15.61
N ASN A 74 4.22 3.29 -16.27
CA ASN A 74 4.36 2.87 -17.67
C ASN A 74 4.51 4.05 -18.63
N GLU A 75 3.94 5.21 -18.31
CA GLU A 75 4.11 6.45 -19.09
C GLU A 75 5.53 7.00 -18.94
N ALA A 76 6.11 6.98 -17.74
CA ALA A 76 7.47 7.47 -17.49
C ALA A 76 8.56 6.48 -17.95
N PHE A 77 8.33 5.18 -17.75
CA PHE A 77 9.29 4.10 -17.97
C PHE A 77 8.65 2.91 -18.71
N PRO A 78 8.27 3.07 -19.99
CA PRO A 78 7.44 2.08 -20.72
C PRO A 78 8.05 0.68 -20.84
N ASN A 79 9.38 0.60 -20.83
CA ASN A 79 10.14 -0.65 -20.94
C ASN A 79 10.52 -1.25 -19.59
N ASP A 80 10.33 -0.54 -18.49
CA ASP A 80 10.68 -0.99 -17.15
C ASP A 80 9.48 -1.70 -16.50
N LYS A 81 9.58 -3.01 -16.29
CA LYS A 81 8.50 -3.83 -15.74
C LYS A 81 8.69 -4.16 -14.25
N ARG A 82 9.67 -3.54 -13.60
CA ARG A 82 10.01 -3.87 -12.20
C ARG A 82 8.87 -3.68 -11.20
N PRO A 83 8.02 -2.63 -11.26
CA PRO A 83 6.87 -2.55 -10.36
C PRO A 83 5.93 -3.74 -10.49
N MET A 84 5.61 -4.17 -11.71
CA MET A 84 4.79 -5.36 -11.95
C MET A 84 5.49 -6.61 -11.40
N ARG A 85 6.81 -6.73 -11.62
CA ARG A 85 7.59 -7.86 -11.11
C ARG A 85 7.59 -7.91 -9.58
N CYS A 86 7.61 -6.77 -8.88
CA CYS A 86 7.46 -6.71 -7.43
C CYS A 86 6.12 -7.33 -6.97
N LEU A 87 5.01 -7.00 -7.65
CA LEU A 87 3.69 -7.56 -7.33
C LEU A 87 3.63 -9.08 -7.55
N GLU A 88 4.22 -9.56 -8.64
CA GLU A 88 4.30 -10.98 -8.98
C GLU A 88 5.11 -11.77 -7.94
N ILE A 89 6.34 -11.31 -7.64
CA ILE A 89 7.23 -12.00 -6.70
C ILE A 89 6.64 -12.00 -5.29
N ALA A 90 5.98 -10.92 -4.85
CA ALA A 90 5.29 -10.90 -3.57
C ALA A 90 4.26 -12.05 -3.46
N ASN A 91 3.45 -12.24 -4.51
CA ASN A 91 2.48 -13.33 -4.59
C ASN A 91 3.15 -14.71 -4.67
N GLU A 92 4.21 -14.86 -5.47
CA GLU A 92 5.02 -16.08 -5.53
C GLU A 92 5.56 -16.45 -4.14
N TYR A 93 6.00 -15.47 -3.36
CA TYR A 93 6.59 -15.69 -2.04
C TYR A 93 5.55 -16.15 -1.02
N VAL A 94 4.42 -15.46 -0.90
CA VAL A 94 3.37 -15.86 0.08
C VAL A 94 2.70 -17.18 -0.29
N THR A 95 2.81 -17.61 -1.55
CA THR A 95 2.33 -18.92 -2.04
C THR A 95 3.42 -20.01 -2.04
N GLY A 96 4.64 -19.69 -1.59
CA GLY A 96 5.74 -20.66 -1.47
C GLY A 96 6.41 -21.07 -2.79
N LYS A 97 6.18 -20.32 -3.88
CA LYS A 97 6.80 -20.55 -5.20
C LYS A 97 8.20 -19.96 -5.33
N THR A 98 8.57 -19.04 -4.44
CA THR A 98 9.90 -18.42 -4.39
C THR A 98 10.38 -18.23 -2.96
N ASN A 99 11.61 -17.76 -2.77
CA ASN A 99 12.26 -17.58 -1.47
C ASN A 99 12.62 -16.11 -1.20
N TYR A 100 13.10 -15.87 0.03
CA TYR A 100 13.49 -14.53 0.46
C TYR A 100 14.67 -13.97 -0.34
N GLU A 101 15.65 -14.81 -0.70
CA GLU A 101 16.80 -14.38 -1.50
C GLU A 101 16.35 -13.80 -2.85
N SER A 102 15.32 -14.38 -3.45
CA SER A 102 14.74 -13.90 -4.71
C SER A 102 14.07 -12.54 -4.56
N ILE A 103 13.31 -12.30 -3.49
CA ILE A 103 12.77 -10.96 -3.20
C ILE A 103 13.89 -9.95 -2.98
N TRP A 104 14.88 -10.29 -2.15
CA TRP A 104 15.95 -9.38 -1.77
C TRP A 104 16.75 -8.91 -2.99
N ASN A 105 17.06 -9.83 -3.91
CA ASN A 105 17.74 -9.51 -5.16
C ASN A 105 16.92 -8.54 -6.03
N GLU A 106 15.60 -8.75 -6.15
CA GLU A 106 14.74 -7.85 -6.91
C GLU A 106 14.65 -6.45 -6.26
N MET A 107 14.45 -6.41 -4.92
CA MET A 107 14.34 -5.15 -4.17
C MET A 107 15.61 -4.31 -4.24
N SER A 108 16.76 -4.92 -3.96
CA SER A 108 18.02 -4.17 -3.74
C SER A 108 18.42 -3.33 -4.96
N HIS A 109 18.37 -3.93 -6.16
CA HIS A 109 18.68 -3.21 -7.40
C HIS A 109 17.63 -2.14 -7.72
N PHE A 110 16.37 -2.40 -7.43
CA PHE A 110 15.31 -1.47 -7.75
C PHE A 110 15.32 -0.22 -6.85
N VAL A 111 15.58 -0.39 -5.54
CA VAL A 111 15.72 0.72 -4.59
C VAL A 111 16.79 1.70 -5.05
N THR A 112 18.01 1.22 -5.33
CA THR A 112 19.12 2.09 -5.78
C THR A 112 18.76 2.87 -7.04
N ASP A 113 18.06 2.21 -7.97
CA ASP A 113 17.63 2.85 -9.21
C ASP A 113 16.55 3.92 -9.03
N LEU A 114 15.66 3.74 -8.06
CA LEU A 114 14.65 4.73 -7.69
C LEU A 114 15.28 5.93 -6.98
N ASP A 115 16.25 5.69 -6.10
CA ASP A 115 16.97 6.76 -5.40
C ASP A 115 17.71 7.66 -6.40
N ASN A 116 18.38 7.06 -7.40
CA ASN A 116 19.04 7.80 -8.47
C ASN A 116 18.06 8.63 -9.31
N LYS A 117 16.86 8.10 -9.60
CA LYS A 117 15.82 8.80 -10.40
C LYS A 117 15.08 9.87 -9.60
N GLY A 118 14.97 9.69 -8.28
CA GLY A 118 14.24 10.59 -7.39
C GLY A 118 14.82 12.01 -7.30
N GLY A 119 16.03 12.23 -7.80
CA GLY A 119 16.61 13.57 -7.95
C GLY A 119 15.97 14.42 -9.05
N GLU A 120 15.16 13.83 -9.95
CA GLU A 120 14.49 14.54 -11.03
C GLU A 120 12.99 14.68 -10.75
N GLU A 121 12.52 15.92 -10.59
CA GLU A 121 11.12 16.24 -10.27
C GLU A 121 10.10 15.61 -11.25
N ARG A 122 10.44 15.57 -12.54
CA ARG A 122 9.59 14.96 -13.58
C ARG A 122 9.28 13.48 -13.34
N TYR A 123 10.12 12.79 -12.56
CA TYR A 123 9.94 11.37 -12.22
C TYR A 123 9.35 11.15 -10.84
N TYR A 124 9.05 12.20 -10.09
CA TYR A 124 8.57 12.10 -8.70
C TYR A 124 7.40 11.11 -8.56
N LEU A 125 6.33 11.28 -9.33
CA LEU A 125 5.15 10.41 -9.24
C LEU A 125 5.46 8.96 -9.64
N ALA A 126 6.24 8.75 -10.70
CA ALA A 126 6.64 7.41 -11.10
C ALA A 126 7.54 6.75 -10.04
N VAL A 127 8.49 7.50 -9.45
CA VAL A 127 9.31 7.00 -8.34
C VAL A 127 8.45 6.65 -7.14
N THR A 128 7.42 7.42 -6.82
CA THR A 128 6.45 7.10 -5.77
C THR A 128 5.69 5.80 -6.05
N VAL A 129 5.29 5.53 -7.30
CA VAL A 129 4.72 4.24 -7.71
C VAL A 129 5.71 3.09 -7.53
N GLY A 130 6.98 3.29 -7.92
CA GLY A 130 8.04 2.30 -7.72
C GLY A 130 8.29 1.98 -6.24
N ARG A 131 8.28 3.00 -5.37
CA ARG A 131 8.39 2.83 -3.91
C ARG A 131 7.20 2.06 -3.34
N ALA A 132 5.98 2.37 -3.79
CA ALA A 132 4.79 1.62 -3.40
C ALA A 132 4.90 0.13 -3.82
N ALA A 133 5.42 -0.17 -5.01
CA ALA A 133 5.65 -1.53 -5.46
C ALA A 133 6.68 -2.29 -4.59
N ILE A 134 7.74 -1.60 -4.13
CA ILE A 134 8.69 -2.16 -3.16
C ILE A 134 8.01 -2.38 -1.80
N SER A 135 7.09 -1.49 -1.39
CA SER A 135 6.33 -1.68 -0.16
C SER A 135 5.46 -2.95 -0.22
N VAL A 136 4.92 -3.32 -1.39
CA VAL A 136 4.21 -4.61 -1.56
C VAL A 136 5.12 -5.82 -1.24
N LEU A 137 6.40 -5.77 -1.63
CA LEU A 137 7.37 -6.81 -1.24
C LEU A 137 7.62 -6.82 0.28
N ASN A 138 7.68 -5.65 0.91
CA ASN A 138 7.77 -5.54 2.36
C ASN A 138 6.53 -6.13 3.05
N VAL A 139 5.33 -5.87 2.55
CA VAL A 139 4.08 -6.49 3.04
C VAL A 139 4.23 -8.01 3.00
N ALA A 140 4.65 -8.58 1.88
CA ALA A 140 4.83 -10.03 1.75
C ALA A 140 5.86 -10.61 2.75
N ILE A 141 6.96 -9.89 3.03
CA ILE A 141 8.03 -10.38 3.91
C ILE A 141 7.68 -10.23 5.39
N LYS A 142 7.16 -9.08 5.81
CA LYS A 142 7.10 -8.67 7.23
C LYS A 142 5.79 -7.95 7.58
N ASP A 143 4.80 -7.94 6.68
CA ASP A 143 3.63 -7.07 6.72
C ASP A 143 4.01 -5.57 6.68
N GLU A 144 3.03 -4.69 6.71
CA GLU A 144 3.29 -3.24 6.69
C GLU A 144 3.55 -2.72 8.12
N SER A 145 4.83 -2.66 8.51
CA SER A 145 5.23 -2.39 9.91
C SER A 145 4.64 -1.10 10.46
N ILE A 146 4.57 -0.05 9.63
CA ILE A 146 3.95 1.21 10.06
C ILE A 146 2.50 0.94 10.42
N LEU A 147 1.70 0.21 9.66
CA LEU A 147 0.28 -0.05 9.95
C LEU A 147 0.04 -1.03 11.11
N VAL A 148 0.97 -1.95 11.34
CA VAL A 148 0.86 -2.97 12.40
C VAL A 148 1.30 -2.44 13.78
N TYR A 149 2.44 -1.75 13.84
CA TYR A 149 3.12 -1.43 15.11
C TYR A 149 3.27 0.05 15.42
N GLY A 150 2.98 0.93 14.46
CA GLY A 150 3.13 2.36 14.69
C GLY A 150 2.14 2.94 15.71
N ASN A 151 2.41 4.17 16.11
CA ASN A 151 1.62 4.89 17.10
C ASN A 151 0.32 5.44 16.47
N ASP A 152 -0.83 5.10 17.07
CA ASP A 152 -2.16 5.52 16.62
C ASP A 152 -2.39 7.05 16.74
N SER A 153 -1.50 7.79 17.42
CA SER A 153 -1.55 9.27 17.48
C SER A 153 -0.78 9.96 16.34
N ARG A 154 0.00 9.21 15.54
CA ARG A 154 0.84 9.80 14.48
C ARG A 154 0.12 9.85 13.14
N LEU A 155 0.41 10.91 12.39
CA LEU A 155 -0.04 11.15 11.03
C LEU A 155 1.09 10.86 10.03
N ASP A 156 0.75 10.82 8.74
CA ASP A 156 1.73 10.62 7.66
C ASP A 156 2.84 11.68 7.65
N SER A 157 2.51 12.91 8.04
CA SER A 157 3.46 14.03 8.17
C SER A 157 4.50 13.85 9.28
N ASP A 158 4.30 12.90 10.20
CA ASP A 158 5.26 12.61 11.28
C ASP A 158 6.36 11.62 10.85
N TYR A 159 6.31 11.13 9.61
CA TYR A 159 7.21 10.11 9.07
C TYR A 159 7.93 10.60 7.81
N ASP A 160 9.10 10.03 7.56
CA ASP A 160 9.81 10.21 6.30
C ASP A 160 9.10 9.42 5.18
N ALA A 161 9.30 9.84 3.93
CA ALA A 161 8.81 9.17 2.74
C ALA A 161 9.20 7.68 2.65
N TYR A 162 10.30 7.27 3.28
CA TYR A 162 10.70 5.86 3.35
C TYR A 162 9.82 5.00 4.27
N ASP A 163 9.09 5.61 5.21
CA ASP A 163 8.27 4.92 6.21
C ASP A 163 6.78 4.89 5.84
N TRP A 164 6.36 5.64 4.83
CA TRP A 164 4.97 5.70 4.38
C TRP A 164 4.47 4.34 3.89
N ASP A 165 3.20 4.06 4.16
CA ASP A 165 2.56 2.84 3.69
C ASP A 165 2.26 2.89 2.18
N THR A 166 2.00 1.70 1.63
CA THR A 166 1.72 1.47 0.21
C THR A 166 0.56 2.33 -0.26
N SER A 167 -0.55 2.35 0.48
CA SER A 167 -1.76 3.06 0.07
C SER A 167 -1.58 4.57 0.09
N PHE A 168 -0.81 5.10 1.05
CA PHE A 168 -0.49 6.53 1.11
C PHE A 168 0.41 6.97 -0.05
N CYS A 169 1.46 6.21 -0.36
CA CYS A 169 2.30 6.45 -1.54
C CYS A 169 1.45 6.47 -2.83
N VAL A 170 0.54 5.50 -2.97
CA VAL A 170 -0.37 5.43 -4.13
C VAL A 170 -1.33 6.62 -4.16
N ALA A 171 -1.86 7.07 -3.02
CA ALA A 171 -2.72 8.25 -2.95
C ALA A 171 -1.99 9.52 -3.44
N ILE A 172 -0.71 9.67 -3.08
CA ILE A 172 0.16 10.74 -3.59
C ILE A 172 0.28 10.63 -5.11
N ALA A 173 0.64 9.45 -5.62
CA ALA A 173 0.80 9.25 -7.06
C ALA A 173 -0.52 9.53 -7.83
N TYR A 174 -1.65 9.04 -7.31
CA TYR A 174 -2.97 9.19 -7.92
C TYR A 174 -3.46 10.64 -7.93
N SER A 175 -3.24 11.39 -6.84
CA SER A 175 -3.63 12.79 -6.73
C SER A 175 -2.59 13.74 -7.32
N GLY A 176 -1.39 13.27 -7.62
CA GLY A 176 -0.30 14.06 -8.18
C GLY A 176 0.53 14.83 -7.14
N SER A 177 0.18 14.77 -5.85
CA SER A 177 0.88 15.46 -4.77
C SER A 177 0.48 14.96 -3.37
N GLY A 178 1.32 15.26 -2.39
CA GLY A 178 1.02 15.01 -0.98
C GLY A 178 0.06 16.02 -0.36
N PRO A 179 -0.52 15.70 0.81
CA PRO A 179 -1.55 16.51 1.46
C PRO A 179 -1.15 17.87 2.01
N TRP A 180 0.15 18.10 2.16
CA TRP A 180 0.70 19.41 2.44
C TRP A 180 0.57 20.38 1.24
N GLU A 181 0.34 19.87 0.04
CA GLU A 181 0.03 20.67 -1.14
C GLU A 181 -1.49 20.76 -1.30
N ASN A 182 -2.01 21.98 -1.41
CA ASN A 182 -3.45 22.23 -1.60
C ASN A 182 -3.89 22.00 -3.05
N THR A 183 -3.43 20.90 -3.64
CA THR A 183 -3.66 20.51 -5.03
C THR A 183 -4.43 19.19 -5.07
N ASN A 184 -5.37 19.07 -6.01
CA ASN A 184 -6.07 17.83 -6.35
C ASN A 184 -6.75 17.08 -5.18
N ILE A 185 -7.29 17.81 -4.20
CA ILE A 185 -8.05 17.25 -3.07
C ILE A 185 -9.13 16.26 -3.53
N GLU A 186 -9.88 16.61 -4.58
CA GLU A 186 -10.93 15.74 -5.14
C GLU A 186 -10.39 14.41 -5.65
N LYS A 187 -9.22 14.40 -6.30
CA LYS A 187 -8.56 13.17 -6.77
C LYS A 187 -8.06 12.32 -5.61
N ARG A 188 -7.53 12.94 -4.56
CA ARG A 188 -7.13 12.22 -3.34
C ARG A 188 -8.34 11.57 -2.67
N ARG A 189 -9.45 12.32 -2.55
CA ARG A 189 -10.72 11.81 -2.04
C ARG A 189 -11.25 10.66 -2.91
N GLU A 190 -11.20 10.81 -4.23
CA GLU A 190 -11.60 9.77 -5.19
C GLU A 190 -10.81 8.46 -4.94
N PHE A 191 -9.49 8.54 -4.78
CA PHE A 191 -8.68 7.38 -4.46
C PHE A 191 -9.09 6.70 -3.15
N TRP A 192 -9.25 7.48 -2.07
CA TRP A 192 -9.60 6.90 -0.77
C TRP A 192 -11.01 6.34 -0.72
N LEU A 193 -11.96 6.96 -1.43
CA LEU A 193 -13.31 6.41 -1.57
C LEU A 193 -13.29 5.10 -2.38
N TRP A 194 -12.50 5.01 -3.44
CA TRP A 194 -12.27 3.74 -4.14
C TRP A 194 -11.63 2.69 -3.22
N TYR A 195 -10.61 3.07 -2.46
CA TYR A 195 -9.95 2.19 -1.49
C TYR A 195 -10.94 1.59 -0.48
N ILE A 196 -11.80 2.43 0.10
CA ILE A 196 -12.79 2.03 1.12
C ILE A 196 -13.95 1.22 0.50
N ASN A 197 -14.48 1.64 -0.64
CA ASN A 197 -15.72 1.08 -1.20
C ASN A 197 -15.48 -0.16 -2.05
N GLU A 198 -14.30 -0.31 -2.65
CA GLU A 198 -14.01 -1.37 -3.61
C GLU A 198 -12.81 -2.22 -3.17
N ALA A 199 -11.64 -1.59 -2.99
CA ALA A 199 -10.40 -2.33 -2.80
C ALA A 199 -10.36 -3.12 -1.48
N VAL A 200 -10.76 -2.51 -0.36
CA VAL A 200 -10.81 -3.18 0.94
C VAL A 200 -11.80 -4.34 0.93
N PRO A 201 -13.08 -4.17 0.51
CA PRO A 201 -14.00 -5.29 0.38
C PRO A 201 -13.51 -6.43 -0.52
N GLU A 202 -12.99 -6.12 -1.71
CA GLU A 202 -12.48 -7.14 -2.64
C GLU A 202 -11.33 -7.93 -2.01
N ALA A 203 -10.36 -7.23 -1.43
CA ALA A 203 -9.20 -7.86 -0.81
C ALA A 203 -9.59 -8.74 0.38
N TYR A 204 -10.55 -8.30 1.21
CA TYR A 204 -11.07 -9.09 2.32
C TYR A 204 -11.77 -10.36 1.85
N MET A 205 -12.64 -10.24 0.84
CA MET A 205 -13.40 -11.35 0.28
C MET A 205 -12.56 -12.30 -0.60
N ALA A 206 -11.35 -11.93 -1.00
CA ALA A 206 -10.52 -12.78 -1.86
C ALA A 206 -10.06 -14.08 -1.17
N PHE A 207 -10.06 -14.12 0.16
CA PHE A 207 -9.62 -15.27 0.95
C PHE A 207 -10.65 -15.60 2.03
N ALA A 208 -11.07 -16.87 2.07
CA ALA A 208 -11.94 -17.39 3.12
C ALA A 208 -11.13 -17.64 4.40
N ASP A 209 -11.78 -17.42 5.55
CA ASP A 209 -11.27 -17.88 6.85
C ASP A 209 -11.39 -19.40 7.01
#